data_AF-A0A355BSU0-F1
#
_entry.id   AF-A0A355BSU0-F1
#
_cell.length_a   1.000
_cell.length_b   1.000
_cell.length_c   1.000
_cell.angle_alpha   90.00
_cell.angle_beta   90.00
_cell.angle_gamma   90.00
#
_symmetry.space_group_name_H-M   'P 1'
#
loop_
_entity.id
_entity.type
_entity.pdbx_description
1 polymer ?
#
loop_
_entity_poly.entity_id
_entity_poly.type
_entity_poly.pdbx_seq_one_letter_code
_entity_poly.pdbx_strand_id
1 'polypeptide(L)'
;MSRNIVMLANAGHKPWDTRIFHKEARSLKSAGHAVTLIIPHTEDYAQEGVQILHVPLPRKGWEQLVRCPWHIFRLSLKQPKDSVFHLHDSELLVAGLALKLFGRKVVYDAHEDTPLQISYQHWIPAIVKPFYTLFYRIL
;
A
#
# COMPACT_ATOMS: atom_id res chain seq x y z
N MET A 1 -1.24 1.29 24.23
CA MET A 1 -1.86 2.56 23.76
C MET A 1 -2.48 2.30 22.40
N SER A 2 -3.76 2.63 22.22
CA SER A 2 -4.44 2.55 20.92
C SER A 2 -3.81 3.54 19.93
N ARG A 3 -3.80 3.19 18.65
CA ARG A 3 -3.23 3.99 17.55
C ARG A 3 -4.11 3.84 16.31
N ASN A 4 -4.06 4.84 15.43
CA ASN A 4 -4.58 4.76 14.08
C ASN A 4 -3.52 4.12 13.17
N ILE A 5 -3.83 2.95 12.61
CA ILE A 5 -2.93 2.23 11.69
C ILE A 5 -3.60 2.18 10.33
N VAL A 6 -2.86 2.63 9.31
CA VAL A 6 -3.35 2.71 7.94
C VAL A 6 -2.49 1.80 7.08
N MET A 7 -3.06 0.69 6.65
CA MET A 7 -2.42 -0.30 5.81
C MET A 7 -2.64 0.08 4.35
N LEU A 8 -1.57 0.19 3.57
CA LEU A 8 -1.60 0.57 2.17
C LEU A 8 -1.17 -0.62 1.33
N ALA A 9 -2.01 -0.99 0.36
CA ALA A 9 -1.76 -2.10 -0.54
C ALA A 9 -2.13 -1.72 -1.98
N ASN A 10 -1.36 -2.19 -2.95
CA ASN A 10 -1.56 -1.94 -4.37
C ASN A 10 -2.37 -3.08 -5.03
N ALA A 11 -2.57 -2.99 -6.35
CA ALA A 11 -3.44 -3.90 -7.10
C ALA A 11 -2.93 -5.36 -7.18
N GLY A 12 -1.74 -5.66 -6.67
CA GLY A 12 -1.25 -7.04 -6.49
C GLY A 12 -2.02 -7.79 -5.41
N HIS A 13 -2.68 -7.07 -4.49
CA HIS A 13 -3.41 -7.64 -3.37
C HIS A 13 -4.93 -7.46 -3.52
N LYS A 14 -5.66 -8.37 -2.86
CA LYS A 14 -7.11 -8.24 -2.65
C LYS A 14 -7.38 -7.78 -1.22
N PRO A 15 -8.55 -7.19 -0.92
CA PRO A 15 -8.87 -6.73 0.43
C PRO A 15 -8.81 -7.81 1.51
N TRP A 16 -8.98 -9.08 1.14
CA TRP A 16 -8.90 -10.25 2.02
C TRP A 16 -7.58 -11.02 1.85
N ASP A 17 -6.51 -10.33 1.48
CA ASP A 17 -5.18 -10.93 1.40
C ASP A 17 -4.83 -11.63 2.73
N THR A 18 -4.29 -12.85 2.63
CA THR A 18 -4.01 -13.70 3.81
C THR A 18 -3.02 -13.04 4.76
N ARG A 19 -2.06 -12.29 4.22
CA ARG A 19 -1.06 -11.58 5.01
C ARG A 19 -1.64 -10.28 5.57
N ILE A 20 -2.08 -9.40 4.67
CA ILE A 20 -2.45 -8.02 5.03
C ILE A 20 -3.72 -8.03 5.89
N PHE A 21 -4.79 -8.69 5.45
CA PHE A 21 -6.04 -8.66 6.20
C PHE A 21 -6.08 -9.70 7.30
N HIS A 22 -5.91 -10.97 6.94
CA HIS A 22 -6.21 -12.06 7.87
C HIS A 22 -5.20 -12.20 9.01
N LYS A 23 -3.91 -11.91 8.77
CA LYS A 23 -2.87 -11.98 9.79
C LYS A 23 -2.62 -10.64 10.45
N GLU A 24 -2.40 -9.58 9.67
CA GLU A 24 -1.94 -8.30 10.21
C GLU A 24 -3.12 -7.40 10.67
N ALA A 25 -4.04 -7.03 9.77
CA ALA A 25 -5.13 -6.10 10.07
C ALA A 25 -6.04 -6.60 11.21
N ARG A 26 -6.43 -7.87 11.16
CA ARG A 26 -7.25 -8.49 12.20
C ARG A 26 -6.54 -8.53 13.55
N SER A 27 -5.25 -8.88 13.58
CA SER A 27 -4.49 -8.90 14.84
C SER A 27 -4.32 -7.51 15.45
N LEU A 28 -4.04 -6.50 14.62
CA LEU A 28 -3.96 -5.10 15.06
C LEU A 28 -5.31 -4.62 15.59
N LYS A 29 -6.40 -5.00 14.93
CA LYS A 29 -7.75 -4.68 15.40
C LYS A 29 -8.06 -5.34 16.74
N SER A 30 -7.75 -6.62 16.90
CA SER A 30 -7.90 -7.36 18.16
C SER A 30 -7.04 -6.80 19.30
N ALA A 31 -5.88 -6.22 18.97
CA ALA A 31 -5.03 -5.50 19.94
C ALA A 31 -5.58 -4.10 20.33
N GLY A 32 -6.73 -3.69 19.80
CA GLY A 32 -7.40 -2.44 20.15
C GLY A 32 -6.97 -1.22 19.33
N HIS A 33 -6.30 -1.41 18.19
CA HIS A 33 -6.00 -0.33 17.25
C HIS A 33 -7.19 -0.02 16.33
N ALA A 34 -7.28 1.23 15.88
CA ALA A 34 -8.14 1.59 14.76
C ALA A 34 -7.38 1.27 13.47
N VAL A 35 -7.95 0.40 12.63
CA VAL A 35 -7.28 -0.10 11.42
C VAL A 35 -8.07 0.28 10.19
N THR A 36 -7.38 0.90 9.22
CA THR A 36 -7.89 1.25 7.90
C THR A 36 -7.01 0.60 6.84
N LEU A 37 -7.59 -0.14 5.89
CA LEU A 37 -6.90 -0.67 4.72
C LEU A 37 -7.32 0.14 3.49
N ILE A 38 -6.35 0.79 2.85
CA ILE A 38 -6.56 1.52 1.58
C ILE A 38 -6.03 0.65 0.46
N ILE A 39 -6.92 0.18 -0.42
CA ILE A 39 -6.60 -0.86 -1.41
C ILE A 39 -7.49 -0.78 -2.65
N PRO A 40 -7.03 -1.19 -3.85
CA PRO A 40 -7.87 -1.27 -5.04
C PRO A 40 -9.07 -2.18 -4.85
N HIS A 41 -10.26 -1.59 -4.96
CA HIS A 41 -11.52 -2.31 -4.86
C HIS A 41 -12.68 -1.56 -5.51
N THR A 42 -13.90 -2.07 -5.35
CA THR A 42 -15.11 -1.50 -5.93
C THR A 42 -15.80 -0.48 -5.04
N GLU A 43 -15.71 -0.63 -3.72
CA GLU A 43 -16.45 0.20 -2.77
C GLU A 43 -15.80 0.25 -1.39
N ASP A 44 -16.17 1.27 -0.62
CA ASP A 44 -15.82 1.39 0.80
C ASP A 44 -16.73 0.49 1.62
N TYR A 45 -16.16 -0.23 2.58
CA TYR A 45 -16.94 -1.04 3.53
C TYR A 45 -16.13 -1.30 4.80
N ALA A 46 -16.77 -1.88 5.80
CA ALA A 46 -16.08 -2.35 6.99
C ALA A 46 -16.25 -3.87 7.12
N GLN A 47 -15.16 -4.56 7.45
CA GLN A 47 -15.17 -6.00 7.69
C GLN A 47 -14.42 -6.31 8.98
N GLU A 48 -15.08 -7.02 9.90
CA GLU A 48 -14.51 -7.38 11.21
C GLU A 48 -13.96 -6.17 11.98
N GLY A 49 -14.57 -4.99 11.79
CA GLY A 49 -14.19 -3.74 12.42
C GLY A 49 -12.94 -3.06 11.81
N VAL A 50 -12.38 -3.61 10.73
CA VAL A 50 -11.36 -2.96 9.88
C VAL A 50 -12.09 -2.15 8.80
N GLN A 51 -11.72 -0.88 8.65
CA GLN A 51 -12.26 -0.02 7.59
C GLN A 51 -11.52 -0.29 6.28
N ILE A 52 -12.24 -0.57 5.20
CA ILE A 52 -11.69 -0.74 3.86
C ILE A 52 -12.07 0.48 3.03
N LEU A 53 -11.06 1.23 2.58
CA LEU A 53 -11.24 2.37 1.68
C LEU A 53 -10.79 1.97 0.27
N HIS A 54 -11.70 2.06 -0.68
CA HIS A 54 -11.42 1.70 -2.06
C HIS A 54 -10.57 2.76 -2.76
N VAL A 55 -9.69 2.28 -3.63
CA VAL A 55 -9.21 3.08 -4.76
C VAL A 55 -9.63 2.40 -6.07
N PRO A 56 -9.77 3.16 -7.17
CA PRO A 56 -10.18 2.57 -8.45
C PRO A 56 -9.23 1.47 -8.92
N LEU A 57 -9.79 0.34 -9.35
CA LEU A 57 -9.02 -0.75 -9.94
C LEU A 57 -8.26 -0.27 -11.19
N PRO A 58 -6.93 -0.48 -11.27
CA PRO A 58 -6.14 -0.09 -12.43
C PRO A 58 -6.49 -0.97 -13.63
N ARG A 59 -6.66 -0.35 -14.80
CA ARG A 59 -6.99 -1.06 -16.06
C ARG A 59 -5.77 -1.32 -16.93
N LYS A 60 -4.67 -0.59 -16.67
CA LYS A 60 -3.42 -0.66 -17.44
C LYS A 60 -2.25 -0.80 -16.49
N GLY A 61 -1.17 -1.42 -16.94
CA GLY A 61 0.04 -1.61 -16.12
C GLY A 61 0.59 -0.31 -15.53
N TRP A 62 0.71 0.76 -16.33
CA TRP A 62 1.20 2.06 -15.83
C TRP A 62 0.30 2.67 -14.73
N GLU A 63 -1.00 2.33 -14.71
CA GLU A 63 -1.90 2.81 -13.66
C GLU A 63 -1.53 2.21 -12.30
N GLN A 64 -0.94 1.00 -12.26
CA GLN A 64 -0.44 0.38 -11.03
C GLN A 64 0.78 1.08 -10.45
N LEU A 65 1.61 1.70 -11.32
CA LEU A 65 2.83 2.41 -10.89
C LEU A 65 2.58 3.87 -10.50
N VAL A 66 1.59 4.51 -11.13
CA VAL A 66 1.41 5.96 -11.00
C VAL A 66 0.06 6.29 -10.38
N ARG A 67 -1.02 5.86 -11.03
CA ARG A 67 -2.37 6.30 -10.69
C ARG A 67 -2.85 5.71 -9.37
N CYS A 68 -2.62 4.42 -9.15
CA CYS A 68 -3.02 3.74 -7.93
C CYS A 68 -2.24 4.26 -6.70
N PRO A 69 -0.89 4.33 -6.69
CA PRO A 69 -0.14 4.94 -5.60
C PRO A 69 -0.57 6.37 -5.31
N TRP A 70 -0.93 7.14 -6.35
CA TRP A 70 -1.43 8.50 -6.19
C TRP A 70 -2.80 8.59 -5.51
N HIS A 71 -3.74 7.72 -5.86
CA HIS A 71 -5.04 7.65 -5.17
C HIS A 71 -4.88 7.21 -3.72
N ILE A 72 -4.04 6.20 -3.48
CA ILE A 72 -3.71 5.72 -2.13
C ILE A 72 -3.09 6.85 -1.30
N PHE A 73 -2.13 7.58 -1.86
CA PHE A 73 -1.50 8.73 -1.22
C PHE A 73 -2.53 9.81 -0.84
N ARG A 74 -3.45 10.14 -1.75
CA ARG A 74 -4.48 11.15 -1.48
C ARG A 74 -5.45 10.75 -0.38
N LEU A 75 -5.85 9.49 -0.31
CA LEU A 75 -6.68 8.99 0.79
C LEU A 75 -5.88 8.92 2.11
N SER A 76 -4.59 8.62 2.03
CA SER A 76 -3.67 8.59 3.17
C SER A 76 -3.53 9.96 3.83
N LEU A 77 -3.47 11.05 3.04
CA LEU A 77 -3.41 12.42 3.57
C LEU A 77 -4.65 12.82 4.37
N LYS A 78 -5.82 12.21 4.10
CA LYS A 78 -7.07 12.45 4.83
C LYS A 78 -7.13 11.72 6.17
N GLN A 79 -6.22 10.78 6.43
CA GLN A 79 -6.17 10.05 7.69
C GLN A 79 -5.61 10.92 8.82
N PRO A 80 -5.93 10.62 10.10
CA PRO A 80 -5.43 11.35 11.26
C PRO A 80 -3.92 11.58 11.23
N LYS A 81 -3.45 12.74 11.71
CA LYS A 81 -2.04 13.16 11.62
C LYS A 81 -1.08 12.22 12.33
N ASP A 82 -1.53 11.62 13.43
CA ASP A 82 -0.82 10.67 14.28
C ASP A 82 -0.82 9.22 13.76
N SER A 83 -1.46 8.98 12.60
CA SER A 83 -1.53 7.64 12.00
C SER A 83 -0.15 7.08 11.65
N VAL A 84 -0.03 5.76 11.81
CA VAL A 84 1.12 4.99 11.33
C VAL A 84 0.72 4.29 10.03
N PHE A 85 1.45 4.56 8.95
CA PHE A 85 1.20 4.00 7.63
C PHE A 85 2.07 2.76 7.42
N HIS A 86 1.47 1.62 7.10
CA HIS A 86 2.16 0.38 6.75
C HIS A 86 2.06 0.16 5.25
N LEU A 87 3.20 0.15 4.56
CA LEU A 87 3.30 -0.13 3.12
C LEU A 87 3.62 -1.60 2.90
N HIS A 88 2.84 -2.28 2.05
CA HIS A 88 3.03 -3.70 1.73
C HIS A 88 3.60 -3.93 0.34
N ASP A 89 3.49 -2.93 -0.54
CA ASP A 89 3.96 -3.01 -1.93
C ASP A 89 5.08 -2.01 -2.17
N SER A 90 6.04 -2.44 -2.98
CA SER A 90 7.22 -1.66 -3.34
C SER A 90 6.87 -0.41 -4.17
N GLU A 91 5.80 -0.49 -4.97
CA GLU A 91 5.24 0.55 -5.82
C GLU A 91 4.79 1.77 -4.98
N LEU A 92 4.50 1.55 -3.69
CA LEU A 92 4.05 2.57 -2.76
C LEU A 92 5.21 3.31 -2.09
N LEU A 93 6.47 2.95 -2.33
CA LEU A 93 7.62 3.60 -1.69
C LEU A 93 7.71 5.10 -1.99
N VAL A 94 7.36 5.51 -3.21
CA VAL A 94 7.31 6.93 -3.57
C VAL A 94 6.22 7.65 -2.76
N ALA A 95 5.05 7.03 -2.60
CA ALA A 95 3.97 7.56 -1.77
C ALA A 95 4.36 7.58 -0.28
N GLY A 96 5.05 6.55 0.22
CA GLY A 96 5.58 6.48 1.58
C GLY A 96 6.60 7.57 1.88
N LEU A 97 7.55 7.79 0.97
CA LEU A 97 8.53 8.87 1.10
C LEU A 97 7.83 10.22 1.13
N ALA A 98 6.85 10.44 0.24
CA ALA A 98 6.05 11.66 0.28
C ALA A 98 5.32 11.81 1.62
N LEU A 99 4.64 10.78 2.14
CA LEU A 99 3.99 10.81 3.45
C LEU A 99 4.98 11.16 4.57
N LYS A 100 6.19 10.61 4.54
CA LYS A 100 7.27 10.93 5.49
C LYS A 100 7.67 12.40 5.40
N LEU A 101 7.77 12.97 4.20
CA LEU A 101 8.03 14.41 4.00
C LEU A 101 6.89 15.30 4.55
N PHE A 102 5.64 14.81 4.53
CA PHE A 102 4.50 15.45 5.21
C PHE A 102 4.45 15.19 6.73
N GLY A 103 5.53 14.66 7.32
CA GLY A 103 5.65 14.42 8.76
C GLY A 103 4.86 13.21 9.27
N ARG A 104 4.46 12.29 8.39
CA ARG A 104 3.74 11.06 8.76
C ARG A 104 4.73 9.96 9.17
N LYS A 105 4.29 9.06 10.05
CA LYS A 105 5.05 7.85 10.42
C LYS A 105 4.77 6.76 9.40
N VAL A 106 5.82 6.24 8.78
CA VAL A 106 5.71 5.23 7.72
C VAL A 106 6.59 4.04 8.08
N VAL A 107 6.03 2.85 7.94
CA VAL A 107 6.69 1.55 8.05
C VAL A 107 6.55 0.88 6.70
N TYR A 108 7.67 0.42 6.13
CA TYR A 108 7.66 -0.40 4.93
C TYR A 108 7.89 -1.84 5.34
N ASP A 109 6.95 -2.70 5.01
CA ASP A 109 6.98 -4.11 5.32
C ASP A 109 7.41 -4.86 4.05
N ALA A 110 8.73 -5.02 3.90
CA ALA A 110 9.35 -5.55 2.69
C ALA A 110 9.30 -7.08 2.68
N HIS A 111 8.58 -7.65 1.71
CA HIS A 111 8.31 -9.11 1.67
C HIS A 111 8.85 -9.81 0.44
N GLU A 112 9.38 -9.06 -0.51
CA GLU A 112 9.74 -9.54 -1.83
C GLU A 112 11.16 -9.10 -2.18
N ASP A 113 11.88 -9.95 -2.91
CA ASP A 113 13.06 -9.52 -3.68
C ASP A 113 12.54 -8.70 -4.87
N THR A 114 12.29 -7.41 -4.62
CA THR A 114 11.65 -6.50 -5.56
C THR A 114 12.36 -6.44 -6.92
N PRO A 115 13.71 -6.35 -6.99
CA PRO A 115 14.44 -6.44 -8.27
C PRO A 115 14.13 -7.72 -9.05
N LEU A 116 14.10 -8.88 -8.37
CA LEU A 116 13.78 -10.16 -9.00
C LEU A 116 12.32 -10.19 -9.47
N GLN A 117 11.39 -9.66 -8.69
CA GLN A 117 9.97 -9.60 -9.02
C GLN A 117 9.67 -8.73 -10.26
N ILE A 118 10.31 -7.56 -10.37
CA ILE A 118 10.18 -6.66 -11.52
C ILE A 118 10.55 -7.36 -12.83
N SER A 119 11.54 -8.26 -12.79
CA SER A 119 11.96 -9.01 -13.97
C SER A 119 10.83 -9.88 -14.54
N TYR A 120 10.04 -10.52 -13.67
CA TYR A 120 8.96 -11.44 -14.04
C TYR A 120 7.60 -10.77 -14.28
N GLN A 121 7.41 -9.52 -13.88
CA GLN A 121 6.13 -8.84 -14.08
C GLN A 121 5.97 -8.38 -15.55
N HIS A 122 4.94 -8.92 -16.21
CA HIS A 122 4.69 -8.70 -17.63
C HIS A 122 3.97 -7.37 -17.92
N TRP A 123 3.33 -6.81 -16.89
CA TRP A 123 2.57 -5.56 -17.02
C TRP A 123 3.47 -4.31 -16.99
N ILE A 124 4.71 -4.43 -16.47
CA ILE A 124 5.69 -3.34 -16.46
C ILE A 124 6.27 -3.21 -17.87
N PRO A 125 6.18 -2.03 -18.51
CA PRO A 125 6.77 -1.81 -19.83
C PRO A 125 8.28 -2.12 -19.83
N ALA A 126 8.75 -2.83 -20.86
CA ALA A 126 10.15 -3.29 -20.94
C ALA A 126 11.17 -2.14 -20.82
N ILE A 127 10.84 -0.95 -21.34
CA ILE A 127 11.70 0.24 -21.26
C ILE A 127 11.81 0.81 -19.85
N VAL A 128 10.79 0.58 -18.99
CA VAL A 128 10.75 1.08 -17.60
C VAL A 128 11.46 0.12 -16.65
N LYS A 129 11.47 -1.18 -16.96
CA LYS A 129 12.11 -2.22 -16.13
C LYS A 129 13.52 -1.89 -15.65
N PRO A 130 14.50 -1.47 -16.50
CA PRO A 130 15.86 -1.22 -16.02
C PRO A 130 15.93 -0.04 -15.04
N PHE A 131 15.18 1.05 -15.29
CA PHE A 131 15.13 2.20 -14.38
C PHE A 131 14.46 1.85 -13.06
N TYR A 132 13.38 1.07 -13.12
CA TYR A 132 12.65 0.64 -11.95
C TYR A 132 13.50 -0.30 -11.09
N THR A 133 14.20 -1.24 -11.72
CA THR A 133 15.17 -2.12 -11.04
C THR A 133 16.31 -1.32 -10.40
N LEU A 134 16.86 -0.31 -11.09
CA LEU A 134 17.92 0.54 -10.56
C LEU A 134 17.45 1.35 -9.35
N PHE A 135 16.23 1.90 -9.39
CA PHE A 135 15.64 2.63 -8.28
C PHE A 135 15.64 1.80 -6.99
N TYR A 136 15.20 0.53 -7.04
CA TYR A 136 15.20 -0.35 -5.87
C TYR A 136 16.59 -0.83 -5.44
N ARG A 137 17.60 -0.77 -6.30
CA ARG A 137 18.98 -1.08 -5.91
C ARG A 137 19.64 0.03 -5.10
N ILE A 138 19.13 1.26 -5.23
CA ILE A 138 19.71 2.46 -4.61
C ILE A 138 18.98 2.83 -3.32
N LEU A 139 17.69 2.49 -3.22
CA LEU A 139 16.85 2.72 -2.03
C LEU A 139 17.19 1.75 -0.91
#